data_AF-A0A958DU01-F1
#
_entry.id   AF-A0A958DU01-F1
#
_cell.length_a   1.000
_cell.length_b   1.000
_cell.length_c   1.000
_cell.angle_alpha   90.00
_cell.angle_beta   90.00
_cell.angle_gamma   90.00
#
_symmetry.space_group_name_H-M   'P 1'
#
loop_
_entity.id
_entity.type
_entity.pdbx_description
1 polymer ?
#
loop_
_entity_poly.entity_id
_entity_poly.type
_entity_poly.pdbx_seq_one_letter_code
_entity_poly.pdbx_strand_id
1 'polypeptide(L)'
;MKAHVCQNHTDRITKTRCYRCKTYICTDCILHLDRHYFCSKKCFWLNRWDEFWQNLSKRKLELLAGWNVLLTLALIGAFLLIWRGAGHADSVENNEAEVSENQPFMLAAPLDSLKKISGDIFTENSTSSEYTLSLKVQRGWIINIWRNDWPVVSEIATKDSNRQFVIPLSYDVNDIRVGVWNNRQQLAMDRQFQVIYRSMMVETLNRSVARGNPVQRRVSLTFDGGSLNTGATEILDILAENDIRTTVFLTGQFVEKYPDLVNRILADGHEIGNHTYNHPHLTQYDSLKKHITAPEVTREFLQHQLRRTDSLFFALTGKKMQP
;
A
#
# COMPACT_ATOMS: atom_id res chain seq x y z
N MET A 1 -42.91 8.94 -3.79
CA MET A 1 -42.25 7.96 -2.89
C MET A 1 -43.32 7.10 -2.25
N LYS A 2 -43.24 5.76 -2.30
CA LYS A 2 -44.20 4.88 -1.62
C LYS A 2 -44.03 4.99 -0.10
N ALA A 3 -45.11 5.23 0.62
CA ALA A 3 -45.13 5.22 2.08
C ALA A 3 -45.20 3.76 2.56
N HIS A 4 -44.38 3.40 3.54
CA HIS A 4 -44.36 2.06 4.12
C HIS A 4 -44.78 2.11 5.59
N VAL A 5 -45.59 1.14 6.01
CA VAL A 5 -46.14 1.06 7.36
C VAL A 5 -45.22 0.23 8.26
N CYS A 6 -45.08 0.62 9.52
CA CYS A 6 -44.33 -0.12 10.52
C CYS A 6 -44.94 -1.52 10.72
N GLN A 7 -44.10 -2.54 10.78
CA GLN A 7 -44.53 -3.92 11.02
C GLN A 7 -45.34 -4.10 12.31
N ASN A 8 -45.03 -3.32 13.35
CA ASN A 8 -45.65 -3.45 14.66
C ASN A 8 -46.72 -2.37 14.95
N HIS A 9 -46.85 -1.36 14.08
CA HIS A 9 -47.78 -0.24 14.25
C HIS A 9 -48.42 0.12 12.90
N THR A 10 -49.70 -0.18 12.75
CA THR A 10 -50.45 0.00 11.48
C THR A 10 -50.72 1.46 11.13
N ASP A 11 -50.61 2.35 12.12
CA ASP A 11 -50.84 3.79 12.04
C ASP A 11 -49.55 4.59 11.74
N ARG A 12 -48.38 3.94 11.74
CA ARG A 12 -47.09 4.63 11.65
C ARG A 12 -46.39 4.39 10.33
N ILE A 13 -46.10 5.48 9.62
CA ILE A 13 -45.32 5.46 8.39
C ILE A 13 -43.82 5.58 8.74
N THR A 14 -42.99 4.76 8.09
CA THR A 14 -41.54 4.76 8.28
C THR A 14 -40.80 4.49 6.97
N LYS A 15 -39.55 4.95 6.89
CA LYS A 15 -38.59 4.60 5.83
C LYS A 15 -37.47 3.69 6.33
N THR A 16 -37.40 3.49 7.64
CA THR A 16 -36.32 2.73 8.29
C THR A 16 -36.63 1.24 8.26
N ARG A 17 -35.63 0.44 7.88
CA ARG A 17 -35.73 -1.02 7.79
C ARG A 17 -34.84 -1.69 8.83
N CYS A 18 -35.32 -2.80 9.39
CA CYS A 18 -34.48 -3.69 10.19
C CYS A 18 -33.29 -4.18 9.35
N TYR A 19 -32.08 -4.08 9.90
CA TYR A 19 -30.84 -4.43 9.21
C TYR A 19 -30.82 -5.89 8.77
N ARG A 20 -31.34 -6.80 9.61
CA ARG A 20 -31.44 -8.24 9.29
C ARG A 20 -32.63 -8.58 8.40
N CYS A 21 -33.86 -8.50 8.92
CA CYS A 21 -35.05 -9.02 8.22
C CYS A 21 -35.68 -8.06 7.20
N LYS A 22 -35.13 -6.84 7.04
CA LYS A 22 -35.55 -5.82 6.07
C LYS A 22 -36.98 -5.30 6.22
N THR A 23 -37.70 -5.68 7.28
CA THR A 23 -39.04 -5.15 7.57
C THR A 23 -38.99 -3.69 8.00
N TYR A 24 -40.03 -2.93 7.68
CA TYR A 24 -40.14 -1.52 8.02
C TYR A 24 -40.49 -1.34 9.51
N ILE A 25 -39.75 -0.51 10.23
CA ILE A 25 -39.93 -0.24 11.66
C ILE A 25 -39.96 1.26 11.95
N CYS A 26 -40.90 1.70 12.78
CA CYS A 26 -40.96 3.09 13.26
C CYS A 26 -39.94 3.34 14.37
N THR A 27 -39.74 4.61 14.72
CA THR A 27 -38.84 5.07 15.79
C THR A 27 -38.98 4.30 17.09
N ASP A 28 -40.22 4.03 17.52
CA ASP A 28 -40.49 3.38 18.80
C ASP A 28 -40.18 1.87 18.79
N CYS A 29 -40.07 1.26 17.61
CA CYS A 29 -39.71 -0.15 17.46
C CYS A 29 -38.23 -0.36 17.13
N ILE A 30 -37.45 0.72 17.00
CA ILE A 30 -36.02 0.64 16.69
C ILE A 30 -35.25 0.24 17.95
N LEU A 31 -34.54 -0.87 17.87
CA LEU A 31 -33.41 -1.16 18.74
C LEU A 31 -32.12 -0.77 18.01
N HIS A 32 -31.42 0.21 18.55
CA HIS A 32 -30.14 0.65 18.03
C HIS A 32 -29.01 -0.13 18.72
N LEU A 33 -28.42 -1.09 18.00
CA LEU A 33 -27.38 -2.00 18.51
C LEU A 33 -26.30 -2.15 17.44
N ASP A 34 -25.02 -2.16 17.83
CA ASP A 34 -23.87 -2.29 16.91
C ASP A 34 -23.98 -1.42 15.64
N ARG A 35 -24.42 -0.16 15.81
CA ARG A 35 -24.59 0.86 14.76
C ARG A 35 -25.62 0.51 13.67
N HIS A 36 -26.51 -0.46 13.94
CA HIS A 36 -27.59 -0.87 13.05
C HIS A 36 -28.95 -0.80 13.76
N TYR A 37 -30.02 -0.69 12.97
CA TYR A 37 -31.40 -0.71 13.48
C TYR A 37 -31.98 -2.11 13.39
N PHE A 38 -32.48 -2.64 14.51
CA PHE A 38 -33.12 -3.95 14.57
C PHE A 38 -34.56 -3.82 15.06
N CYS A 39 -35.46 -4.67 14.54
CA CYS A 39 -36.85 -4.74 14.98
C CYS A 39 -37.03 -5.48 16.32
N SER A 40 -36.02 -6.25 16.76
CA SER A 40 -36.05 -7.03 18.00
C SER A 40 -34.65 -7.50 18.40
N LYS A 41 -34.43 -7.79 19.68
CA LYS A 41 -33.20 -8.43 20.18
C LYS A 41 -32.94 -9.77 19.49
N LYS A 42 -34.00 -10.50 19.11
CA LYS A 42 -33.91 -11.74 18.32
C LYS A 42 -33.25 -11.49 16.97
N CYS A 43 -33.66 -10.46 16.23
CA CYS A 43 -33.03 -10.10 14.96
C CYS A 43 -31.56 -9.68 15.11
N PHE A 44 -31.22 -9.00 16.21
CA PHE A 44 -29.83 -8.67 16.53
C PHE A 44 -28.97 -9.93 16.76
N TRP A 45 -29.40 -10.82 17.66
CA TRP A 45 -28.65 -12.03 17.98
C TRP A 45 -28.51 -12.99 16.80
N LEU A 46 -29.56 -13.12 16.00
CA LEU A 46 -29.48 -13.90 14.77
C LEU A 46 -28.48 -13.27 13.78
N ASN A 47 -28.40 -11.94 13.67
CA ASN A 47 -27.39 -11.25 12.85
C ASN A 47 -25.97 -11.55 13.32
N ARG A 48 -25.75 -11.48 14.64
CA ARG A 48 -24.46 -11.80 15.24
C ARG A 48 -24.07 -13.26 15.03
N TRP A 49 -25.05 -14.16 15.06
CA TRP A 49 -24.86 -15.58 14.78
C TRP A 49 -24.41 -15.82 13.33
N ASP A 50 -25.05 -15.19 12.35
CA ASP A 50 -24.65 -15.32 10.94
C ASP A 50 -23.24 -14.74 10.70
N GLU A 51 -22.92 -13.58 11.29
CA GLU A 51 -21.57 -13.00 11.22
C GLU A 51 -20.51 -13.93 11.82
N PHE A 52 -20.83 -14.58 12.94
CA PHE A 52 -19.96 -15.57 13.57
C PHE A 52 -19.69 -16.75 12.62
N TRP A 53 -20.72 -17.30 11.98
CA TRP A 53 -20.55 -18.41 11.03
C TRP A 53 -19.85 -18.02 9.72
N GLN A 54 -20.10 -16.81 9.21
CA GLN A 54 -19.36 -16.27 8.06
C GLN A 54 -17.88 -16.07 8.38
N ASN A 55 -17.54 -15.69 9.61
CA ASN A 55 -16.15 -15.60 10.04
C ASN A 55 -15.51 -16.96 10.30
N LEU A 56 -16.29 -17.95 10.76
CA LEU A 56 -15.82 -19.33 10.92
C LEU A 56 -15.53 -20.01 9.57
N SER A 57 -16.37 -19.79 8.55
CA SER A 57 -16.15 -20.33 7.21
C SER A 57 -14.93 -19.70 6.53
N LYS A 58 -14.65 -18.41 6.77
CA LYS A 58 -13.40 -17.75 6.36
C LYS A 58 -12.17 -18.35 7.05
N ARG A 59 -12.24 -18.66 8.34
CA ARG A 59 -11.14 -19.33 9.07
C ARG A 59 -10.88 -20.78 8.62
N LYS A 60 -11.89 -21.49 8.10
CA LYS A 60 -11.68 -22.81 7.48
C LYS A 60 -10.80 -22.74 6.22
N LEU A 61 -10.83 -21.64 5.47
CA LEU A 61 -9.89 -21.41 4.35
C LEU A 61 -8.46 -21.18 4.83
N GLU A 62 -8.26 -20.50 5.95
CA GLU A 62 -6.92 -20.29 6.55
C GLU A 62 -6.34 -21.58 7.13
N LEU A 63 -7.18 -22.47 7.68
CA LEU A 63 -6.74 -23.79 8.16
C LEU A 63 -6.29 -24.72 7.02
N LEU A 64 -6.90 -24.65 5.83
CA LEU A 64 -6.44 -25.40 4.66
C LEU A 64 -5.09 -24.90 4.12
N ALA A 65 -4.79 -23.60 4.27
CA ALA A 65 -3.46 -23.07 3.98
C ALA A 65 -2.39 -23.59 4.95
N GLY A 66 -2.76 -23.85 6.22
CA GLY A 66 -1.86 -24.45 7.22
C GLY A 66 -1.43 -25.89 6.91
N TRP A 67 -2.30 -26.69 6.27
CA TRP A 67 -1.95 -28.05 5.84
C TRP A 67 -0.88 -28.07 4.74
N ASN A 68 -0.92 -27.12 3.80
CA ASN A 68 0.12 -26.99 2.78
C ASN A 68 1.48 -26.64 3.38
N VAL A 69 1.53 -25.83 4.44
CA VAL A 69 2.77 -25.50 5.14
C VAL A 69 3.35 -26.72 5.86
N LEU A 70 2.50 -27.51 6.55
CA LEU A 70 2.94 -28.75 7.23
C LEU A 70 3.41 -29.82 6.24
N LEU A 71 2.75 -29.97 5.09
CA LEU A 71 3.17 -30.89 4.03
C LEU A 71 4.51 -30.47 3.41
N THR A 72 4.71 -29.16 3.21
CA THR A 72 5.97 -28.62 2.70
C THR A 72 7.11 -28.85 3.68
N LEU A 73 6.88 -28.63 4.98
CA LEU A 73 7.87 -28.90 6.02
C LEU A 73 8.18 -30.39 6.17
N ALA A 74 7.19 -31.27 6.02
CA ALA A 74 7.39 -32.72 6.04
C ALA A 74 8.20 -33.22 4.83
N LEU A 75 7.96 -32.66 3.63
CA LEU A 75 8.73 -32.97 2.43
C LEU A 75 10.20 -32.49 2.52
N ILE A 76 10.43 -31.31 3.09
CA ILE A 76 11.79 -30.80 3.37
C ILE A 76 12.51 -31.70 4.40
N GLY A 77 11.81 -32.14 5.44
CA GLY A 77 12.36 -33.07 6.43
C GLY A 77 12.70 -34.45 5.85
N ALA A 78 11.85 -35.00 4.97
CA ALA A 78 12.10 -36.26 4.28
C ALA A 78 13.29 -36.16 3.31
N PHE A 79 13.42 -35.03 2.60
CA PHE A 79 14.55 -34.78 1.69
C PHE A 79 15.89 -34.71 2.45
N LEU A 80 15.91 -34.05 3.62
CA LEU A 80 17.12 -33.96 4.46
C LEU A 80 17.51 -35.31 5.10
N LEU A 81 16.56 -36.20 5.35
CA LEU A 81 16.82 -37.55 5.86
C LEU A 81 17.36 -38.49 4.76
N ILE A 82 16.89 -38.35 3.52
CA ILE A 82 17.38 -39.13 2.37
C ILE A 82 18.82 -38.68 2.01
N TRP A 83 19.10 -37.39 2.05
CA TRP A 83 20.44 -36.86 1.71
C TRP A 83 21.52 -37.25 2.73
N ARG A 84 21.15 -37.49 4.00
CA ARG A 84 22.08 -37.99 5.03
C ARG A 84 22.37 -39.49 4.94
N GLY A 85 21.65 -40.25 4.11
CA GLY A 85 21.76 -41.71 4.02
C GLY A 85 22.57 -42.24 2.83
N ALA A 86 22.93 -41.40 1.85
CA ALA A 86 23.65 -41.83 0.65
C ALA A 86 25.15 -41.53 0.76
N GLY A 87 25.84 -42.26 1.65
CA GLY A 87 27.29 -42.37 1.62
C GLY A 87 27.69 -43.69 0.95
N HIS A 88 28.24 -43.63 -0.26
CA HIS A 88 29.16 -44.65 -0.76
C HIS A 88 30.20 -44.04 -1.70
N ALA A 89 31.43 -44.41 -1.42
CA ALA A 89 32.66 -43.97 -2.04
C ALA A 89 32.88 -44.68 -3.38
N ASP A 90 33.56 -44.00 -4.30
CA ASP A 90 34.57 -44.62 -5.17
C ASP A 90 35.61 -43.57 -5.59
N SER A 91 36.86 -44.01 -5.56
CA SER A 91 38.10 -43.26 -5.77
C SER A 91 38.42 -43.05 -7.26
N VAL A 92 38.77 -41.82 -7.65
CA VAL A 92 39.64 -41.56 -8.83
C VAL A 92 40.55 -40.36 -8.54
N GLU A 93 41.79 -40.51 -8.97
CA GLU A 93 43.00 -39.74 -8.67
C GLU A 93 42.98 -38.25 -9.10
N ASN A 94 43.83 -37.52 -8.38
CA ASN A 94 44.12 -36.09 -8.48
C ASN A 94 44.56 -35.63 -9.88
N ASN A 95 44.00 -34.51 -10.34
CA ASN A 95 44.74 -33.52 -11.11
C ASN A 95 44.21 -32.12 -10.79
N GLU A 96 45.16 -31.24 -10.49
CA GLU A 96 45.00 -29.91 -9.91
C GLU A 96 44.33 -28.92 -10.87
N ALA A 97 43.28 -28.24 -10.39
CA ALA A 97 42.85 -26.91 -10.85
C ALA A 97 41.97 -26.27 -9.76
N GLU A 98 42.57 -25.52 -8.84
CA GLU A 98 41.86 -24.70 -7.86
C GLU A 98 41.08 -23.57 -8.57
N VAL A 99 39.76 -23.59 -8.45
CA VAL A 99 38.92 -22.39 -8.60
C VAL A 99 38.10 -22.24 -7.32
N SER A 100 38.53 -21.27 -6.52
CA SER A 100 37.97 -20.89 -5.23
C SER A 100 36.47 -20.61 -5.29
N GLU A 101 35.75 -21.35 -4.47
CA GLU A 101 34.39 -21.07 -4.01
C GLU A 101 34.38 -19.73 -3.27
N ASN A 102 33.62 -18.76 -3.77
CA ASN A 102 33.31 -17.53 -3.05
C ASN A 102 32.02 -16.95 -3.61
N GLN A 103 30.92 -17.11 -2.87
CA GLN A 103 29.95 -16.04 -2.58
C GLN A 103 29.05 -16.44 -1.40
N PRO A 104 29.16 -15.77 -0.23
CA PRO A 104 28.10 -15.82 0.77
C PRO A 104 27.07 -14.70 0.53
N PHE A 105 25.80 -15.10 0.53
CA PHE A 105 24.64 -14.23 0.64
C PHE A 105 24.57 -13.57 2.03
N MET A 106 24.24 -12.27 2.03
CA MET A 106 23.72 -11.41 3.11
C MET A 106 24.36 -11.48 4.51
N LEU A 107 25.15 -10.46 4.84
CA LEU A 107 25.31 -9.98 6.22
C LEU A 107 24.46 -8.71 6.37
N ALA A 108 23.27 -8.86 6.94
CA ALA A 108 22.54 -7.72 7.50
C ALA A 108 23.41 -7.12 8.62
N ALA A 109 23.64 -5.80 8.57
CA ALA A 109 24.38 -5.10 9.63
C ALA A 109 23.67 -5.32 10.99
N PRO A 110 24.42 -5.42 12.11
CA PRO A 110 23.82 -5.60 13.43
C PRO A 110 22.86 -4.44 13.74
N LEU A 111 21.62 -4.75 14.10
CA LEU A 111 20.62 -3.77 14.56
C LEU A 111 21.07 -3.01 15.84
N ASP A 112 22.12 -3.47 16.51
CA ASP A 112 22.46 -3.07 17.88
C ASP A 112 23.39 -1.85 18.02
N SER A 113 23.69 -1.13 16.92
CA SER A 113 24.38 0.17 17.00
C SER A 113 23.42 1.37 17.09
N LEU A 114 22.12 1.15 17.31
CA LEU A 114 21.06 2.18 17.40
C LEU A 114 21.08 3.01 18.70
N LYS A 115 22.24 3.36 19.23
CA LYS A 115 22.32 4.38 20.28
C LYS A 115 22.09 5.77 19.66
N LYS A 116 20.91 6.34 19.94
CA LYS A 116 20.54 7.75 19.73
C LYS A 116 21.74 8.67 19.96
N ILE A 117 22.22 9.32 18.91
CA ILE A 117 23.31 10.30 19.00
C ILE A 117 22.75 11.61 19.54
N SER A 118 23.35 12.11 20.62
CA SER A 118 23.08 13.38 21.28
C SER A 118 23.90 14.53 20.67
N GLY A 119 23.86 14.68 19.35
CA GLY A 119 24.55 15.75 18.62
C GLY A 119 23.55 16.71 17.98
N ASP A 120 23.99 17.93 17.66
CA ASP A 120 23.18 18.92 16.96
C ASP A 120 22.69 18.35 15.62
N ILE A 121 21.37 18.20 15.48
CA ILE A 121 20.75 17.76 14.23
C ILE A 121 20.81 18.94 13.26
N PHE A 122 21.62 18.82 12.22
CA PHE A 122 21.65 19.79 11.12
C PHE A 122 20.36 19.70 10.31
N THR A 123 19.76 20.84 9.98
CA THR A 123 18.52 20.91 9.19
C THR A 123 18.75 21.65 7.88
N GLU A 124 18.31 21.07 6.77
CA GLU A 124 18.40 21.64 5.42
C GLU A 124 17.00 21.80 4.80
N ASN A 125 16.75 22.86 4.05
CA ASN A 125 15.48 23.06 3.35
C ASN A 125 15.63 22.65 1.87
N SER A 126 14.61 21.99 1.33
CA SER A 126 14.55 21.60 -0.09
C SER A 126 13.20 21.94 -0.72
N THR A 127 13.23 22.39 -1.97
CA THR A 127 12.05 22.51 -2.84
C THR A 127 11.92 21.34 -3.81
N SER A 128 12.90 20.42 -3.82
CA SER A 128 12.90 19.19 -4.60
C SER A 128 12.37 18.02 -3.78
N SER A 129 11.61 17.12 -4.41
CA SER A 129 11.14 15.87 -3.81
C SER A 129 12.25 14.83 -3.60
N GLU A 130 13.49 15.16 -3.95
CA GLU A 130 14.66 14.30 -3.84
C GLU A 130 15.84 15.06 -3.24
N TYR A 131 16.61 14.38 -2.40
CA TYR A 131 17.87 14.87 -1.83
C TYR A 131 19.03 14.03 -2.34
N THR A 132 20.07 14.67 -2.88
CA THR A 132 21.26 13.94 -3.36
C THR A 132 22.36 14.01 -2.31
N LEU A 133 22.66 12.86 -1.70
CA LEU A 133 23.77 12.70 -0.76
C LEU A 133 25.01 12.21 -1.50
N SER A 134 26.14 12.91 -1.37
CA SER A 134 27.43 12.45 -1.91
C SER A 134 28.28 11.84 -0.81
N LEU A 135 28.72 10.59 -0.98
CA LEU A 135 29.59 9.87 -0.04
C LEU A 135 30.82 9.32 -0.75
N LYS A 136 31.99 9.52 -0.15
CA LYS A 136 33.20 8.81 -0.54
C LYS A 136 33.17 7.41 0.08
N VAL A 137 33.20 6.38 -0.75
CA VAL A 137 33.13 4.97 -0.34
C VAL A 137 34.28 4.19 -0.93
N GLN A 138 34.66 3.11 -0.24
CA GLN A 138 35.66 2.16 -0.73
C GLN A 138 35.00 0.83 -1.09
N ARG A 139 35.66 0.06 -1.94
CA ARG A 139 35.23 -1.28 -2.33
C ARG A 139 35.05 -2.17 -1.11
N GLY A 140 33.88 -2.80 -1.03
CA GLY A 140 33.46 -3.70 0.04
C GLY A 140 32.75 -3.00 1.21
N TRP A 141 32.72 -1.67 1.25
CA TRP A 141 32.00 -0.95 2.30
C TRP A 141 30.50 -1.16 2.15
N ILE A 142 29.82 -1.37 3.27
CA ILE A 142 28.36 -1.51 3.36
C ILE A 142 27.78 -0.13 3.64
N ILE A 143 26.86 0.33 2.82
CA ILE A 143 26.17 1.61 2.96
C ILE A 143 24.69 1.34 3.25
N ASN A 144 24.22 1.88 4.37
CA ASN A 144 22.80 1.92 4.68
C ASN A 144 22.36 3.36 4.90
N ILE A 145 21.25 3.74 4.25
CA ILE A 145 20.61 5.05 4.42
C ILE A 145 19.16 4.79 4.80
N TRP A 146 18.71 5.48 5.84
CA TRP A 146 17.32 5.49 6.29
C TRP A 146 16.73 6.89 6.18
N ARG A 147 15.42 6.94 5.92
CA ARG A 147 14.60 8.14 5.95
C ARG A 147 13.37 7.86 6.82
N ASN A 148 13.19 8.61 7.90
CA ASN A 148 12.11 8.41 8.87
C ASN A 148 12.06 6.94 9.36
N ASP A 149 13.22 6.40 9.72
CA ASP A 149 13.45 5.00 10.12
C ASP A 149 13.18 3.92 9.05
N TRP A 150 12.76 4.30 7.84
CA TRP A 150 12.61 3.38 6.71
C TRP A 150 13.90 3.25 5.90
N PRO A 151 14.39 2.04 5.60
CA PRO A 151 15.58 1.86 4.76
C PRO A 151 15.27 2.32 3.33
N VAL A 152 16.09 3.24 2.81
CA VAL A 152 16.01 3.74 1.42
C VAL A 152 17.17 3.26 0.56
N VAL A 153 18.32 2.98 1.17
CA VAL A 153 19.49 2.39 0.50
C VAL A 153 20.07 1.32 1.40
N SER A 154 20.40 0.17 0.82
CA SER A 154 21.20 -0.88 1.44
C SER A 154 22.00 -1.57 0.35
N GLU A 155 23.28 -1.26 0.24
CA GLU A 155 24.16 -1.81 -0.81
C GLU A 155 25.61 -1.94 -0.35
N ILE A 156 26.40 -2.69 -1.12
CA ILE A 156 27.84 -2.85 -0.95
C ILE A 156 28.54 -2.12 -2.09
N ALA A 157 29.47 -1.22 -1.77
CA ALA A 157 30.27 -0.52 -2.77
C ALA A 157 31.16 -1.50 -3.54
N THR A 158 31.05 -1.50 -4.88
CA THR A 158 31.82 -2.41 -5.75
C THR A 158 33.20 -1.85 -6.14
N LYS A 159 33.41 -0.54 -5.99
CA LYS A 159 34.66 0.17 -6.30
C LYS A 159 34.82 1.42 -5.43
N ASP A 160 36.06 1.86 -5.31
CA ASP A 160 36.38 3.14 -4.66
C ASP A 160 35.85 4.29 -5.52
N SER A 161 35.00 5.14 -4.94
CA SER A 161 34.40 6.25 -5.66
C SER A 161 33.74 7.27 -4.73
N ASN A 162 33.47 8.47 -5.27
CA ASN A 162 32.50 9.39 -4.69
C ASN A 162 31.13 9.08 -5.31
N ARG A 163 30.23 8.47 -4.53
CA ARG A 163 28.92 8.05 -5.00
C ARG A 163 27.84 9.03 -4.60
N GLN A 164 26.90 9.26 -5.51
CA GLN A 164 25.68 9.99 -5.24
C GLN A 164 24.53 9.02 -4.95
N PHE A 165 23.79 9.32 -3.90
CA PHE A 165 22.61 8.59 -3.45
C PHE A 165 21.42 9.52 -3.51
N VAL A 166 20.42 9.18 -4.32
CA VAL A 166 19.18 9.94 -4.42
C VAL A 166 18.21 9.41 -3.38
N ILE A 167 17.87 10.27 -2.43
CA ILE A 167 16.96 9.96 -1.33
C ILE A 167 15.62 10.63 -1.62
N PRO A 168 14.55 9.86 -1.88
CA PRO A 168 13.24 10.44 -2.12
C PRO A 168 12.65 10.98 -0.82
N LEU A 169 12.28 12.26 -0.79
CA LEU A 169 11.80 12.94 0.42
C LEU A 169 10.27 12.78 0.60
N SER A 170 9.84 12.65 1.85
CA SER A 170 8.49 12.92 2.30
C SER A 170 8.26 14.42 2.39
N TYR A 171 7.03 14.91 2.16
CA TYR A 171 6.75 16.34 2.40
C TYR A 171 6.96 16.67 3.88
N ASP A 172 7.47 17.87 4.16
CA ASP A 172 7.88 18.35 5.49
C ASP A 172 9.17 17.68 6.00
N VAL A 173 9.26 17.34 7.29
CA VAL A 173 10.50 16.88 7.93
C VAL A 173 10.86 15.45 7.52
N ASN A 174 12.11 15.26 7.13
CA ASN A 174 12.72 13.96 6.84
C ASN A 174 13.94 13.77 7.73
N ASP A 175 13.90 12.80 8.64
CA ASP A 175 15.07 12.36 9.40
C ASP A 175 15.90 11.41 8.53
N ILE A 176 17.06 11.89 8.08
CA ILE A 176 18.01 11.11 7.29
C ILE A 176 19.09 10.57 8.22
N ARG A 177 19.28 9.25 8.18
CA ARG A 177 20.35 8.54 8.88
C ARG A 177 21.21 7.79 7.90
N VAL A 178 22.52 7.87 8.07
CA VAL A 178 23.50 7.27 7.18
C VAL A 178 24.49 6.49 8.02
N GLY A 179 24.55 5.19 7.80
CA GLY A 179 25.57 4.31 8.38
C GLY A 179 26.44 3.72 7.29
N VAL A 180 27.75 3.75 7.49
CA VAL A 180 28.72 3.13 6.58
C VAL A 180 29.64 2.24 7.38
N TRP A 181 29.78 0.98 6.98
CA TRP A 181 30.67 0.01 7.61
C TRP A 181 31.76 -0.42 6.64
N ASN A 182 32.98 -0.54 7.16
CA ASN A 182 34.10 -1.04 6.37
C ASN A 182 34.03 -2.57 6.19
N ASN A 183 35.01 -3.14 5.48
CA ASN A 183 35.09 -4.58 5.18
C ASN A 183 35.25 -5.47 6.42
N ARG A 184 35.55 -4.88 7.59
CA ARG A 184 35.61 -5.57 8.89
C ARG A 184 34.34 -5.39 9.72
N GLN A 185 33.26 -4.89 9.09
CA GLN A 185 32.00 -4.56 9.75
C GLN A 185 32.12 -3.54 10.88
N GLN A 186 33.18 -2.72 10.84
CA GLN A 186 33.34 -1.61 11.79
C GLN A 186 32.72 -0.35 11.20
N LEU A 187 32.01 0.40 12.04
CA LEU A 187 31.35 1.66 11.67
C LEU A 187 32.42 2.69 11.27
N ALA A 188 32.47 3.00 9.97
CA ALA A 188 33.36 3.98 9.39
C ALA A 188 32.74 5.38 9.37
N MET A 189 31.41 5.47 9.29
CA MET A 189 30.67 6.73 9.36
C MET A 189 29.28 6.49 9.95
N ASP A 190 28.84 7.42 10.79
CA ASP A 190 27.46 7.54 11.26
C ASP A 190 27.07 9.02 11.25
N ARG A 191 26.00 9.35 10.53
CA ARG A 191 25.52 10.73 10.37
C ARG A 191 24.01 10.76 10.44
N GLN A 192 23.47 11.72 11.18
CA GLN A 192 22.05 12.04 11.21
C GLN A 192 21.82 13.52 10.93
N PHE A 193 20.82 13.84 10.11
CA PHE A 193 20.42 15.20 9.79
C PHE A 193 18.96 15.23 9.30
N GLN A 194 18.36 16.41 9.26
CA GLN A 194 17.00 16.62 8.77
C GLN A 194 16.99 17.34 7.42
N VAL A 195 16.09 16.93 6.55
CA VAL A 195 15.75 17.66 5.32
C VAL A 195 14.27 18.01 5.33
N ILE A 196 13.94 19.31 5.29
CA ILE A 196 12.58 19.81 5.23
C ILE A 196 12.21 20.04 3.77
N TYR A 197 11.33 19.20 3.21
CA TYR A 197 10.84 19.34 1.84
C TYR A 197 9.53 20.12 1.79
N ARG A 198 9.53 21.31 1.20
CA ARG A 198 8.32 22.12 0.98
C ARG A 198 8.30 22.69 -0.44
N SER A 199 7.57 22.02 -1.33
CA SER A 199 7.29 22.52 -2.68
C SER A 199 5.91 23.19 -2.74
N MET A 200 5.85 24.37 -3.36
CA MET A 200 4.59 25.06 -3.64
C MET A 200 3.67 24.25 -4.55
N MET A 201 4.22 23.36 -5.38
CA MET A 201 3.43 22.41 -6.18
C MET A 201 2.68 21.43 -5.27
N VAL A 202 3.37 20.82 -4.31
CA VAL A 202 2.74 19.89 -3.35
C VAL A 202 1.73 20.61 -2.45
N GLU A 203 2.05 21.83 -2.02
CA GLU A 203 1.13 22.65 -1.24
C GLU A 203 -0.15 22.99 -2.03
N THR A 204 -0.02 23.26 -3.32
CA THR A 204 -1.16 23.50 -4.22
C THR A 204 -1.98 22.23 -4.45
N LEU A 205 -1.32 21.08 -4.66
CA LEU A 205 -1.96 19.78 -4.82
C LEU A 205 -2.64 19.27 -3.54
N ASN A 206 -2.23 19.76 -2.37
CA ASN A 206 -2.86 19.42 -1.08
C ASN A 206 -4.23 20.09 -0.87
N ARG A 207 -4.75 20.82 -1.88
CA ARG A 207 -6.07 21.44 -1.80
C ARG A 207 -7.15 20.48 -2.26
N SER A 208 -8.13 20.24 -1.38
CA SER A 208 -9.37 19.58 -1.76
C SER A 208 -10.17 20.47 -2.72
N VAL A 209 -10.43 19.98 -3.93
CA VAL A 209 -11.28 20.65 -4.92
C VAL A 209 -12.61 19.92 -4.98
N ALA A 210 -13.65 20.50 -4.38
CA ALA A 210 -14.98 19.90 -4.35
C ALA A 210 -15.89 20.36 -5.51
N ARG A 211 -15.58 21.50 -6.15
CA ARG A 211 -16.34 22.03 -7.29
C ARG A 211 -15.49 22.96 -8.16
N GLY A 212 -15.85 23.04 -9.45
CA GLY A 212 -15.30 24.02 -10.39
C GLY A 212 -15.90 25.43 -10.21
N ASN A 213 -15.64 26.31 -11.18
CA ASN A 213 -16.16 27.68 -11.18
C ASN A 213 -17.69 27.69 -11.34
N PRO A 214 -18.47 28.20 -10.36
CA PRO A 214 -19.93 28.16 -10.40
C PRO A 214 -20.57 29.06 -11.47
N VAL A 215 -19.81 30.01 -12.04
CA VAL A 215 -20.27 30.88 -13.14
C VAL A 215 -20.25 30.12 -14.47
N GLN A 216 -19.40 29.11 -14.61
CA GLN A 216 -19.31 28.30 -15.80
C GLN A 216 -20.36 27.19 -15.78
N ARG A 217 -21.08 27.02 -16.89
CA ARG A 217 -22.04 25.92 -17.08
C ARG A 217 -21.32 24.67 -17.54
N ARG A 218 -20.48 24.10 -16.68
CA ARG A 218 -19.68 22.90 -16.95
C ARG A 218 -19.84 21.89 -15.82
N VAL A 219 -19.79 20.62 -16.16
CA VAL A 219 -19.75 19.48 -15.23
C VAL A 219 -18.53 18.66 -15.58
N SER A 220 -17.81 18.18 -14.56
CA SER A 220 -16.78 17.17 -14.72
C SER A 220 -17.33 15.84 -14.23
N LEU A 221 -17.20 14.80 -15.05
CA LEU A 221 -17.47 13.43 -14.65
C LEU A 221 -16.15 12.81 -14.23
N THR A 222 -16.16 12.08 -13.13
CA THR A 222 -15.02 11.30 -12.65
C THR A 222 -15.46 9.91 -12.25
N PHE A 223 -14.61 8.91 -12.45
CA PHE A 223 -14.89 7.51 -12.10
C PHE A 223 -13.75 6.94 -11.26
N ASP A 224 -14.08 6.16 -10.23
CA ASP A 224 -13.10 5.49 -9.38
C ASP A 224 -12.98 4.00 -9.77
N GLY A 225 -11.82 3.60 -10.28
CA GLY A 225 -11.48 2.22 -10.67
C GLY A 225 -10.77 1.45 -9.57
N GLY A 226 -11.54 0.69 -8.80
CA GLY A 226 -11.07 -0.16 -7.69
C GLY A 226 -10.52 -1.53 -8.14
N SER A 227 -10.91 -2.63 -7.49
CA SER A 227 -10.42 -3.98 -7.81
C SER A 227 -11.24 -4.72 -8.90
N LEU A 228 -12.36 -4.13 -9.32
CA LEU A 228 -13.30 -4.69 -10.29
C LEU A 228 -13.48 -3.71 -11.45
N ASN A 229 -13.78 -4.24 -12.64
CA ASN A 229 -14.00 -3.48 -13.88
C ASN A 229 -15.46 -3.55 -14.38
N THR A 230 -16.39 -4.04 -13.56
CA THR A 230 -17.80 -4.18 -13.93
C THR A 230 -18.37 -2.84 -14.40
N GLY A 231 -18.91 -2.78 -15.63
CA GLY A 231 -19.44 -1.54 -16.19
C GLY A 231 -18.42 -0.69 -16.96
N ALA A 232 -17.11 -0.96 -16.84
CA ALA A 232 -16.08 -0.08 -17.40
C ALA A 232 -16.17 0.03 -18.92
N THR A 233 -16.34 -1.11 -19.62
CA THR A 233 -16.49 -1.13 -21.08
C THR A 233 -17.73 -0.37 -21.53
N GLU A 234 -18.90 -0.62 -20.92
CA GLU A 234 -20.12 0.09 -21.31
C GLU A 234 -20.05 1.59 -21.02
N ILE A 235 -19.42 1.99 -19.92
CA ILE A 235 -19.18 3.41 -19.61
C ILE A 235 -18.31 4.05 -20.69
N LEU A 236 -17.20 3.40 -21.08
CA LEU A 236 -16.30 3.93 -22.12
C LEU A 236 -17.00 4.02 -23.48
N ASP A 237 -17.83 3.05 -23.82
CA ASP A 237 -18.63 3.07 -25.06
C ASP A 237 -19.59 4.28 -25.06
N ILE A 238 -20.33 4.51 -23.97
CA ILE A 238 -21.25 5.65 -23.85
C ILE A 238 -20.50 6.99 -23.90
N LEU A 239 -19.34 7.08 -23.26
CA LEU A 239 -18.52 8.30 -23.29
C LEU A 239 -18.04 8.60 -24.72
N ALA A 240 -17.59 7.58 -25.44
CA ALA A 240 -17.17 7.71 -26.84
C ALA A 240 -18.33 8.09 -27.76
N GLU A 241 -19.51 7.48 -27.61
CA GLU A 241 -20.72 7.80 -28.38
C GLU A 241 -21.17 9.26 -28.21
N ASN A 242 -20.86 9.87 -27.06
CA ASN A 242 -21.24 11.24 -26.74
C ASN A 242 -20.08 12.25 -26.88
N ASP A 243 -18.91 11.82 -27.38
CA ASP A 243 -17.68 12.63 -27.48
C ASP A 243 -17.29 13.30 -26.14
N ILE A 244 -17.43 12.54 -25.04
CA ILE A 244 -17.14 13.01 -23.68
C ILE A 244 -15.78 12.47 -23.23
N ARG A 245 -14.91 13.36 -22.76
CA ARG A 245 -13.69 13.01 -22.03
C ARG A 245 -13.90 13.17 -20.53
N THR A 246 -13.30 12.28 -19.76
CA THR A 246 -13.44 12.19 -18.31
C THR A 246 -12.09 11.94 -17.64
N THR A 247 -12.05 12.03 -16.31
CA THR A 247 -10.91 11.61 -15.49
C THR A 247 -11.27 10.34 -14.75
N VAL A 248 -10.44 9.30 -14.88
CA VAL A 248 -10.62 8.01 -14.21
C VAL A 248 -9.53 7.83 -13.16
N PHE A 249 -9.90 7.76 -11.87
CA PHE A 249 -8.97 7.53 -10.78
C PHE A 249 -8.76 6.02 -10.59
N LEU A 250 -7.58 5.51 -10.95
CA LEU A 250 -7.30 4.07 -10.92
C LEU A 250 -6.44 3.66 -9.74
N THR A 251 -6.81 2.54 -9.12
CA THR A 251 -5.94 1.88 -8.15
C THR A 251 -4.79 1.18 -8.84
N GLY A 252 -3.66 0.99 -8.14
CA GLY A 252 -2.57 0.16 -8.66
C GLY A 252 -2.99 -1.29 -8.93
N GLN A 253 -3.88 -1.85 -8.11
CA GLN A 253 -4.50 -3.16 -8.35
C GLN A 253 -5.30 -3.21 -9.66
N PHE A 254 -6.03 -2.14 -10.01
CA PHE A 254 -6.72 -2.06 -11.30
C PHE A 254 -5.73 -2.10 -12.45
N VAL A 255 -4.65 -1.33 -12.35
CA VAL A 255 -3.60 -1.23 -13.37
C VAL A 255 -2.94 -2.59 -13.63
N GLU A 256 -2.61 -3.34 -12.57
CA GLU A 256 -2.03 -4.68 -12.68
C GLU A 256 -3.01 -5.69 -13.28
N LYS A 257 -4.29 -5.60 -12.94
CA LYS A 257 -5.29 -6.61 -13.29
C LYS A 257 -5.91 -6.41 -14.68
N TYR A 258 -6.03 -5.17 -15.14
CA TYR A 258 -6.72 -4.83 -16.39
C TYR A 258 -5.89 -3.89 -17.29
N PRO A 259 -4.65 -4.26 -17.67
CA PRO A 259 -3.78 -3.39 -18.47
C PRO A 259 -4.40 -2.98 -19.81
N ASP A 260 -5.17 -3.86 -20.45
CA ASP A 260 -5.85 -3.55 -21.72
C ASP A 260 -6.90 -2.44 -21.56
N LEU A 261 -7.65 -2.44 -20.45
CA LEU A 261 -8.60 -1.37 -20.15
C LEU A 261 -7.88 -0.05 -19.85
N VAL A 262 -6.74 -0.09 -19.15
CA VAL A 262 -5.93 1.13 -18.92
C VAL A 262 -5.47 1.74 -20.24
N ASN A 263 -4.96 0.91 -21.14
CA ASN A 263 -4.54 1.37 -22.47
C ASN A 263 -5.71 1.90 -23.28
N ARG A 264 -6.88 1.25 -23.20
CA ARG A 264 -8.11 1.74 -23.82
C ARG A 264 -8.51 3.12 -23.29
N ILE A 265 -8.57 3.31 -21.97
CA ILE A 265 -8.90 4.60 -21.34
C ILE A 265 -8.00 5.71 -21.88
N LEU A 266 -6.70 5.44 -22.02
CA LEU A 266 -5.75 6.40 -22.61
C LEU A 266 -5.96 6.61 -24.12
N ALA A 267 -6.24 5.56 -24.87
CA ALA A 267 -6.48 5.62 -26.30
C ALA A 267 -7.75 6.44 -26.63
N ASP A 268 -8.78 6.31 -25.78
CA ASP A 268 -10.04 7.08 -25.85
C ASP A 268 -9.84 8.55 -25.39
N GLY A 269 -8.63 8.93 -24.98
CA GLY A 269 -8.25 10.30 -24.66
C GLY A 269 -8.70 10.78 -23.28
N HIS A 270 -8.99 9.86 -22.36
CA HIS A 270 -9.33 10.18 -20.97
C HIS A 270 -8.08 10.44 -20.12
N GLU A 271 -8.26 11.20 -19.05
CA GLU A 271 -7.23 11.42 -18.04
C GLU A 271 -7.26 10.29 -17.01
N ILE A 272 -6.10 9.90 -16.48
CA ILE A 272 -6.00 8.86 -15.45
C ILE A 272 -5.31 9.41 -14.21
N GLY A 273 -6.06 9.49 -13.11
CA GLY A 273 -5.57 9.92 -11.81
C GLY A 273 -5.23 8.76 -10.87
N ASN A 274 -4.50 9.08 -9.80
CA ASN A 274 -4.06 8.09 -8.83
C ASN A 274 -5.12 7.86 -7.74
N HIS A 275 -5.49 6.60 -7.52
CA HIS A 275 -6.47 6.19 -6.50
C HIS A 275 -5.88 5.28 -5.43
N THR A 276 -4.62 5.48 -5.06
CA THR A 276 -3.82 4.60 -4.16
C THR A 276 -3.56 3.21 -4.75
N TYR A 277 -2.84 2.32 -4.05
CA TYR A 277 -2.53 1.00 -4.60
C TYR A 277 -3.67 0.01 -4.37
N ASN A 278 -4.16 -0.11 -3.12
CA ASN A 278 -5.16 -1.12 -2.74
C ASN A 278 -6.43 -0.53 -2.10
N HIS A 279 -6.67 0.78 -2.27
CA HIS A 279 -7.84 1.48 -1.72
C HIS A 279 -8.04 1.28 -0.20
N PRO A 280 -7.02 1.61 0.64
CA PRO A 280 -7.12 1.45 2.08
C PRO A 280 -8.08 2.49 2.67
N HIS A 281 -8.69 2.16 3.81
CA HIS A 281 -9.48 3.14 4.56
C HIS A 281 -8.58 4.22 5.14
N LEU A 282 -8.60 5.42 4.54
CA LEU A 282 -7.75 6.53 4.97
C LEU A 282 -8.26 7.25 6.22
N THR A 283 -9.52 7.02 6.57
CA THR A 283 -10.19 7.66 7.69
C THR A 283 -10.91 6.64 8.55
N GLN A 284 -11.15 7.01 9.80
CA GLN A 284 -12.01 6.29 10.72
C GLN A 284 -13.50 6.55 10.43
N TYR A 285 -13.88 6.97 9.22
CA TYR A 285 -15.27 7.31 8.93
C TYR A 285 -16.20 6.12 9.10
N ASP A 286 -15.80 4.92 8.69
CA ASP A 286 -16.66 3.74 8.83
C ASP A 286 -16.91 3.37 10.28
N SER A 287 -15.93 3.62 11.16
CA SER A 287 -16.04 3.32 12.58
C SER A 287 -16.65 4.47 13.40
N LEU A 288 -16.28 5.72 13.15
CA LEU A 288 -16.63 6.87 13.98
C LEU A 288 -17.62 7.84 13.31
N LYS A 289 -17.95 7.65 12.02
CA LYS A 289 -18.74 8.59 11.19
C LYS A 289 -18.18 10.01 11.20
N LYS A 290 -16.87 10.12 11.41
CA LYS A 290 -16.09 11.36 11.37
C LYS A 290 -14.92 11.16 10.41
N HIS A 291 -14.65 12.16 9.58
CA HIS A 291 -13.48 12.19 8.71
C HIS A 291 -12.23 12.51 9.51
N ILE A 292 -11.82 11.57 10.37
CA ILE A 292 -10.58 11.63 11.14
C ILE A 292 -9.61 10.66 10.47
N THR A 293 -8.42 11.11 10.10
CA THR A 293 -7.37 10.26 9.54
C THR A 293 -7.11 9.08 10.46
N ALA A 294 -7.06 7.87 9.90
CA ALA A 294 -6.82 6.67 10.70
C ALA A 294 -5.39 6.68 11.29
N PRO A 295 -5.16 6.19 12.53
CA PRO A 295 -3.85 6.22 13.19
C PRO A 295 -2.72 5.57 12.37
N GLU A 296 -3.05 4.55 11.59
CA GLU A 296 -2.15 3.82 10.69
C GLU A 296 -1.82 4.60 9.40
N VAL A 297 -2.58 5.65 9.08
CA VAL A 297 -2.41 6.43 7.86
C VAL A 297 -1.39 7.54 8.13
N THR A 298 -0.12 7.18 7.96
CA THR A 298 0.99 8.13 7.98
C THR A 298 1.21 8.76 6.61
N ARG A 299 2.00 9.84 6.56
CA ARG A 299 2.39 10.45 5.28
C ARG A 299 3.21 9.47 4.44
N GLU A 300 4.11 8.72 5.06
CA GLU A 300 4.92 7.68 4.42
C GLU A 300 4.05 6.58 3.81
N PHE A 301 3.03 6.13 4.54
CA PHE A 301 2.06 5.16 4.06
C PHE A 301 1.37 5.67 2.79
N LEU A 302 0.81 6.88 2.83
CA LEU A 302 0.15 7.49 1.67
C LEU A 302 1.10 7.65 0.48
N GLN A 303 2.32 8.16 0.71
CA GLN A 303 3.29 8.31 -0.37
C GLN A 303 3.70 6.98 -0.99
N HIS A 304 3.86 5.94 -0.17
CA HIS A 304 4.15 4.60 -0.68
C HIS A 304 3.00 4.07 -1.55
N GLN A 305 1.75 4.25 -1.12
CA GLN A 305 0.57 3.91 -1.92
C GLN A 305 0.56 4.63 -3.28
N LEU A 306 0.78 5.95 -3.28
CA LEU A 306 0.76 6.77 -4.49
C LEU A 306 1.91 6.40 -5.44
N ARG A 307 3.16 6.38 -4.94
CA ARG A 307 4.36 6.08 -5.76
C ARG A 307 4.31 4.69 -6.37
N ARG A 308 3.79 3.70 -5.64
CA ARG A 308 3.65 2.33 -6.15
C ARG A 308 2.69 2.31 -7.35
N THR A 309 1.54 2.97 -7.22
CA THR A 309 0.57 3.08 -8.31
C THR A 309 1.15 3.84 -9.51
N ASP A 310 1.82 4.98 -9.28
CA ASP A 310 2.45 5.76 -10.35
C ASP A 310 3.52 4.94 -11.09
N SER A 311 4.33 4.17 -10.36
CA SER A 311 5.40 3.34 -10.94
C SER A 311 4.83 2.23 -11.82
N LEU A 312 3.76 1.57 -11.39
CA LEU A 312 3.07 0.54 -12.16
C LEU A 312 2.47 1.13 -13.44
N PHE A 313 1.80 2.26 -13.32
CA PHE A 313 1.22 2.96 -14.46
C PHE A 313 2.28 3.43 -15.46
N PHE A 314 3.38 4.00 -14.97
CA PHE A 314 4.49 4.44 -15.81
C PHE A 314 5.15 3.25 -16.52
N ALA A 315 5.36 2.13 -15.82
CA ALA A 315 5.92 0.93 -16.43
C ALA A 315 5.01 0.36 -17.55
N LEU A 316 3.69 0.45 -17.38
CA LEU A 316 2.73 -0.02 -18.37
C LEU A 316 2.63 0.92 -19.59
N THR A 317 2.63 2.23 -19.36
CA THR A 317 2.17 3.21 -20.36
C THR A 317 3.25 4.17 -20.87
N GLY A 318 4.37 4.27 -20.16
CA GLY A 318 5.39 5.31 -20.36
C GLY A 318 4.91 6.73 -19.99
N LYS A 319 3.71 6.86 -19.41
CA LYS A 319 3.10 8.14 -19.03
C LYS A 319 3.03 8.28 -17.52
N LYS A 320 2.95 9.53 -17.05
CA LYS A 320 2.63 9.84 -15.64
C LYS A 320 1.12 9.95 -15.47
N MET A 321 0.60 9.49 -14.34
CA MET A 321 -0.77 9.76 -13.94
C MET A 321 -0.99 11.28 -13.79
N GLN A 322 -2.22 11.73 -13.99
CA GLN A 322 -2.65 13.12 -13.85
C GLN A 322 -4.00 13.23 -13.15
N PRO A 323 -4.22 14.28 -12.35
CA PRO A 323 -3.22 15.23 -11.85
C PRO A 323 -2.27 14.61 -10.80
#